data_AF-A0A517Z2W2-F1
#
_entry.id   AF-A0A517Z2W2-F1
#
_cell.length_a   1.000
_cell.length_b   1.000
_cell.length_c   1.000
_cell.angle_alpha   90.00
_cell.angle_beta   90.00
_cell.angle_gamma   90.00
#
_symmetry.space_group_name_H-M   'P 1'
#
loop_
_entity.id
_entity.type
_entity.pdbx_description
1 polymer ?
#
loop_
_entity_poly.entity_id
_entity_poly.type
_entity_poly.pdbx_seq_one_letter_code
_entity_poly.pdbx_strand_id
1 'polypeptide(L)'
;MSHVNQCPQCQARLRIPEERAGQAVKCPKCGTRFRTEGKPPQEEFDEPWLEDDFGDEEYGDLPDVPQKKTKKKPRRTGSLQPFLRQWLTACAILAAVSILLAVGGLFSEPVAIAATAVCIVWSLGCILGGHFWIAIELGKESALKALAALTVPFYALATAMSRKPPMKGGIVMASVIAPTVLLGLMMLAFKPMYTGEGRRAARARSWDDMIHRMESNTPANASIVNATVYVASRPGSLDNLQPRAEQLLTRFDSYVPGSLQIDAANRTIRYQYRGSKRFEKLYALYLSSETGAFVVDSRPQAAGET
;
A
#
# COMPACT_ATOMS: atom_id res chain seq x y z
N MET A 1 40.02 -40.42 13.34
CA MET A 1 39.05 -41.51 13.58
C MET A 1 37.81 -40.91 14.27
N SER A 2 36.74 -41.66 14.58
CA SER A 2 35.56 -41.10 15.27
C SER A 2 35.38 -41.75 16.63
N HIS A 3 35.34 -40.97 17.70
CA HIS A 3 35.10 -41.48 19.04
C HIS A 3 33.59 -41.57 19.32
N VAL A 4 33.17 -42.56 20.12
CA VAL A 4 31.75 -42.76 20.48
C VAL A 4 31.53 -42.23 21.89
N ASN A 5 30.73 -41.18 22.04
CA ASN A 5 30.36 -40.60 23.34
C ASN A 5 28.86 -40.80 23.60
N GLN A 6 28.49 -41.01 24.87
CA GLN A 6 27.10 -41.17 25.30
C GLN A 6 26.53 -39.85 25.81
N CYS A 7 25.30 -39.53 25.42
CA CYS A 7 24.62 -38.33 25.95
C CYS A 7 24.26 -38.52 27.43
N PRO A 8 24.58 -37.58 28.33
CA PRO A 8 24.32 -37.73 29.77
C PRO A 8 22.83 -37.75 30.12
N GLN A 9 21.95 -37.24 29.25
CA GLN A 9 20.53 -37.11 29.55
C GLN A 9 19.68 -38.27 29.01
N CYS A 10 20.01 -38.80 27.83
CA CYS A 10 19.24 -39.88 27.18
C CYS A 10 20.08 -41.13 26.85
N GLN A 11 21.36 -41.17 27.22
CA GLN A 11 22.30 -42.28 27.00
C GLN A 11 22.47 -42.70 25.53
N ALA A 12 22.02 -41.89 24.57
CA ALA A 12 22.20 -42.16 23.15
C ALA A 12 23.69 -42.15 22.77
N ARG A 13 24.15 -43.20 22.08
CA ARG A 13 25.51 -43.29 21.52
C ARG A 13 25.62 -42.42 20.28
N LEU A 14 26.52 -41.44 20.31
CA LEU A 14 26.77 -40.51 19.20
C LEU A 14 28.20 -40.70 18.69
N ARG A 15 28.36 -40.85 17.37
CA ARG A 15 29.68 -40.78 16.71
C ARG A 15 30.03 -39.33 16.49
N ILE A 16 31.12 -38.87 17.08
CA ILE A 16 31.55 -37.48 17.01
C ILE A 16 32.90 -37.43 16.26
N PRO A 17 33.05 -36.58 15.24
CA PRO A 17 34.33 -36.37 14.57
C PRO A 17 35.37 -35.84 15.58
N GLU A 18 36.62 -36.30 15.48
CA GLU A 18 37.73 -35.85 16.36
C GLU A 18 37.93 -34.33 16.36
N GLU A 19 37.66 -33.65 15.24
CA GLU A 19 37.71 -32.18 15.13
C GLU A 19 36.77 -31.45 16.10
N ARG A 20 35.77 -32.15 16.65
CA ARG A 20 34.80 -31.62 17.61
C ARG A 20 34.92 -32.22 19.00
N ALA A 21 36.00 -32.95 19.27
CA ALA A 21 36.34 -33.36 20.63
C ALA A 21 36.65 -32.11 21.47
N GLY A 22 36.10 -32.00 22.69
CA GLY A 22 36.20 -30.80 23.55
C GLY A 22 35.17 -29.70 23.29
N GLN A 23 34.38 -29.78 22.21
CA GLN A 23 33.37 -28.78 21.86
C GLN A 23 31.97 -29.13 22.39
N ALA A 24 31.11 -28.12 22.55
CA ALA A 24 29.71 -28.31 22.93
C ALA A 24 28.89 -28.82 21.72
N VAL A 25 28.35 -30.02 21.83
CA VAL A 25 27.53 -30.67 20.80
C VAL A 25 26.08 -30.82 21.26
N LYS A 26 25.12 -30.75 20.33
CA LYS A 26 23.68 -30.95 20.60
C LYS A 26 23.30 -32.40 20.31
N CYS A 27 22.67 -33.08 21.26
CA CYS A 27 22.14 -34.42 21.03
C CYS A 27 20.96 -34.37 20.02
N PRO A 28 20.95 -35.19 18.95
CA PRO A 28 19.84 -35.23 18.01
C PRO A 28 18.57 -35.89 18.56
N LYS A 29 18.66 -36.68 19.64
CA LYS A 29 17.49 -37.33 20.25
C LYS A 29 16.77 -36.44 21.26
N CYS A 30 17.47 -35.90 22.26
CA CYS A 30 16.85 -35.09 23.33
C CYS A 30 17.09 -33.59 23.20
N GLY A 31 17.97 -33.14 22.29
CA GLY A 31 18.28 -31.73 22.10
C GLY A 31 19.21 -31.10 23.15
N THR A 32 19.59 -31.84 24.20
CA THR A 32 20.51 -31.37 25.24
C THR A 32 21.90 -31.06 24.66
N ARG A 33 22.49 -29.94 25.08
CA ARG A 33 23.87 -29.58 24.75
C ARG A 33 24.82 -30.09 25.84
N PHE A 34 25.87 -30.80 25.45
CA PHE A 34 26.89 -31.29 26.37
C PHE A 34 28.29 -31.18 25.74
N ARG A 35 29.32 -31.11 26.57
CA ARG A 35 30.72 -31.00 26.12
C ARG A 35 31.32 -32.40 26.01
N THR A 36 32.01 -32.67 24.91
CA THR A 36 32.72 -33.94 24.72
C THR A 36 34.05 -33.91 25.45
N GLU A 37 34.45 -35.04 26.04
CA GLU A 37 35.81 -35.23 26.56
C GLU A 37 36.77 -35.20 25.38
N GLY A 38 37.51 -34.10 25.25
CA GLY A 38 38.61 -33.98 24.31
C GLY A 38 39.89 -34.47 24.96
N LYS A 39 40.76 -35.10 24.18
CA LYS A 39 42.16 -35.31 24.59
C LYS A 39 42.71 -33.95 25.03
N PRO A 40 43.31 -33.82 26.23
CA PRO A 40 43.90 -32.55 26.66
C PRO A 40 44.83 -32.08 25.55
N PRO A 41 44.79 -30.77 25.18
CA PRO A 41 45.70 -30.25 24.16
C PRO A 41 47.11 -30.65 24.59
N GLN A 42 47.83 -31.37 23.72
CA GLN A 42 49.25 -31.55 23.93
C GLN A 42 49.82 -30.14 23.84
N GLU A 43 50.20 -29.58 24.99
CA GLU A 43 51.02 -28.39 25.06
C GLU A 43 52.28 -28.70 24.27
N GLU A 44 52.32 -28.20 23.04
CA GLU A 44 53.52 -28.09 22.24
C GLU A 44 54.38 -27.10 23.03
N PHE A 45 55.38 -27.66 23.72
CA PHE A 45 56.29 -26.96 24.61
C PHE A 45 57.15 -26.04 23.73
N ASP A 46 56.69 -24.80 23.54
CA ASP A 46 57.48 -23.76 22.89
C ASP A 46 58.77 -23.58 23.71
N GLU A 47 59.89 -23.95 23.10
CA GLU A 47 61.22 -23.72 23.66
C GLU A 47 61.36 -22.25 24.09
N PRO A 48 61.82 -21.99 25.33
CA PRO A 48 62.15 -20.65 25.75
C PRO A 48 63.33 -20.17 24.90
N TRP A 49 63.03 -19.28 23.96
CA TRP A 49 64.05 -18.53 23.23
C TRP A 49 64.92 -17.80 24.25
N LEU A 50 66.20 -18.15 24.24
CA LEU A 50 67.25 -17.46 24.96
C LEU A 50 67.12 -15.95 24.72
N GLU A 51 67.12 -15.21 25.81
CA GLU A 51 67.34 -13.77 25.84
C GLU A 51 68.77 -13.50 25.36
N ASP A 52 68.94 -13.20 24.06
CA ASP A 52 70.17 -12.62 23.56
C ASP A 52 70.04 -11.09 23.53
N ASP A 53 70.68 -10.54 24.54
CA ASP A 53 71.09 -9.17 24.80
C ASP A 53 71.87 -8.55 23.62
N PHE A 54 71.18 -7.76 22.78
CA PHE A 54 71.79 -6.82 21.82
C PHE A 54 70.83 -5.63 21.73
N GLY A 55 71.17 -4.44 22.22
CA GLY A 55 72.29 -3.63 21.77
C GLY A 55 71.69 -2.40 21.10
N ASP A 56 71.76 -1.26 21.78
CA ASP A 56 71.24 0.03 21.34
C ASP A 56 71.99 0.53 20.09
N GLU A 57 71.60 0.08 18.89
CA GLU A 57 72.12 0.62 17.62
C GLU A 57 70.99 1.07 16.70
N GLU A 58 70.83 2.40 16.66
CA GLU A 58 70.62 3.22 15.47
C GLU A 58 69.81 2.57 14.33
N TYR A 59 68.48 2.70 14.45
CA TYR A 59 67.49 2.27 13.46
C TYR A 59 67.48 3.21 12.23
N GLY A 60 68.50 3.08 11.39
CA GLY A 60 68.54 3.67 10.05
C GLY A 60 67.86 2.77 9.02
N ASP A 61 66.86 3.32 8.31
CA ASP A 61 66.34 2.87 7.01
C ASP A 61 66.37 1.35 6.74
N LEU A 62 65.50 0.61 7.43
CA LEU A 62 65.18 -0.75 7.00
C LEU A 62 64.27 -0.69 5.75
N PRO A 63 64.62 -1.40 4.66
CA PRO A 63 63.80 -1.46 3.46
C PRO A 63 62.44 -2.08 3.77
N ASP A 64 61.38 -1.55 3.14
CA ASP A 64 59.98 -1.98 3.25
C ASP A 64 59.84 -3.51 3.30
N VAL A 65 59.78 -4.07 4.51
CA VAL A 65 59.52 -5.50 4.71
C VAL A 65 58.08 -5.73 4.23
N PRO A 66 57.86 -6.58 3.20
CA PRO A 66 56.53 -6.78 2.64
C PRO A 66 55.61 -7.32 3.72
N GLN A 67 54.75 -6.45 4.26
CA GLN A 67 53.77 -6.83 5.27
C GLN A 67 52.96 -8.01 4.74
N LYS A 68 53.17 -9.18 5.36
CA LYS A 68 52.42 -10.41 5.10
C LYS A 68 50.95 -10.09 5.40
N LYS A 69 50.20 -9.71 4.36
CA LYS A 69 48.76 -9.45 4.43
C LYS A 69 48.11 -10.72 4.97
N THR A 70 47.83 -10.74 6.26
CA THR A 70 47.09 -11.82 6.90
C THR A 70 45.76 -11.92 6.18
N LYS A 71 45.59 -12.98 5.37
CA LYS A 71 44.38 -13.23 4.60
C LYS A 71 43.23 -13.39 5.58
N LYS A 72 42.51 -12.29 5.86
CA LYS A 72 41.29 -12.30 6.66
C LYS A 72 40.34 -13.31 6.02
N LYS A 73 40.11 -14.44 6.71
CA LYS A 73 39.15 -15.45 6.29
C LYS A 73 37.82 -14.73 6.05
N PRO A 74 37.21 -14.83 4.84
CA PRO A 74 35.95 -14.17 4.56
C PRO A 74 34.94 -14.69 5.58
N ARG A 75 34.47 -13.82 6.48
CA ARG A 75 33.37 -14.13 7.38
C ARG A 75 32.23 -14.62 6.48
N ARG A 76 31.81 -15.87 6.65
CA ARG A 76 30.61 -16.45 6.03
C ARG A 76 29.44 -15.52 6.37
N THR A 77 29.16 -14.59 5.48
CA THR A 77 27.92 -13.81 5.49
C THR A 77 26.82 -14.83 5.27
N GLY A 78 26.10 -15.17 6.34
CA GLY A 78 24.92 -16.01 6.25
C GLY A 78 24.04 -15.46 5.14
N SER A 79 23.76 -16.30 4.14
CA SER A 79 23.10 -15.90 2.91
C SER A 79 21.75 -15.29 3.26
N LEU A 80 21.65 -13.97 3.17
CA LEU A 80 20.41 -13.19 3.30
C LEU A 80 19.49 -13.33 2.08
N GLN A 81 19.90 -14.16 1.13
CA GLN A 81 19.19 -14.50 -0.08
C GLN A 81 17.78 -15.10 0.11
N PRO A 82 17.49 -15.98 1.10
CA PRO A 82 16.15 -16.56 1.26
C PRO A 82 15.15 -15.52 1.76
N PHE A 83 15.55 -14.62 2.65
CA PHE A 83 14.69 -13.52 3.13
C PHE A 83 14.33 -12.57 1.99
N LEU A 84 15.32 -12.15 1.19
CA LEU A 84 15.08 -11.27 0.05
C LEU A 84 14.15 -11.91 -0.98
N ARG A 85 14.31 -13.22 -1.23
CA ARG A 85 13.44 -13.95 -2.16
C ARG A 85 12.00 -14.03 -1.65
N GLN A 86 11.80 -14.34 -0.36
CA GLN A 86 10.47 -14.35 0.26
C GLN A 86 9.80 -12.97 0.23
N TRP A 87 10.57 -11.90 0.48
CA TRP A 87 10.05 -10.54 0.46
C TRP A 87 9.63 -10.09 -0.95
N LEU A 88 10.45 -10.39 -1.97
CA LEU A 88 10.11 -10.11 -3.37
C LEU A 88 8.88 -10.89 -3.83
N THR A 89 8.74 -12.17 -3.44
CA THR A 89 7.53 -12.94 -3.75
C THR A 89 6.28 -12.35 -3.09
N ALA A 90 6.38 -11.88 -1.85
CA ALA A 90 5.27 -11.21 -1.18
C ALA A 90 4.86 -9.92 -1.89
N CYS A 91 5.83 -9.11 -2.32
CA CYS A 91 5.57 -7.89 -3.10
C CYS A 91 4.92 -8.21 -4.45
N ALA A 92 5.39 -9.25 -5.16
CA ALA A 92 4.79 -9.62 -6.44
C ALA A 92 3.34 -10.10 -6.31
N ILE A 93 3.02 -10.86 -5.25
CA ILE A 93 1.65 -11.30 -4.96
C ILE A 93 0.75 -10.10 -4.65
N LEU A 94 1.21 -9.17 -3.81
CA LEU A 94 0.46 -7.95 -3.50
C LEU A 94 0.24 -7.09 -4.75
N ALA A 95 1.24 -6.99 -5.63
CA ALA A 95 1.11 -6.34 -6.94
C ALA A 95 -0.02 -6.92 -7.78
N ALA A 96 -0.03 -8.25 -7.91
CA ALA A 96 -1.04 -8.95 -8.68
C ALA A 96 -2.45 -8.75 -8.08
N VAL A 97 -2.58 -8.81 -6.76
CA VAL A 97 -3.85 -8.57 -6.06
C VAL A 97 -4.32 -7.14 -6.25
N SER A 98 -3.43 -6.15 -6.12
CA SER A 98 -3.75 -4.74 -6.38
C SER A 98 -4.22 -4.50 -7.81
N ILE A 99 -3.58 -5.13 -8.80
CA ILE A 99 -3.99 -5.02 -10.21
C ILE A 99 -5.37 -5.67 -10.42
N LEU A 100 -5.62 -6.85 -9.85
CA LEU A 100 -6.92 -7.51 -9.94
C LEU A 100 -8.03 -6.67 -9.27
N LEU A 101 -7.77 -6.09 -8.11
CA LEU A 101 -8.71 -5.18 -7.43
C LEU A 101 -8.92 -3.89 -8.23
N ALA A 102 -7.89 -3.35 -8.89
CA ALA A 102 -8.04 -2.19 -9.76
C ALA A 102 -8.96 -2.49 -10.96
N VAL A 103 -8.82 -3.66 -11.58
CA VAL A 103 -9.70 -4.11 -12.68
C VAL A 103 -11.13 -4.32 -12.18
N GLY A 104 -11.31 -4.94 -11.01
CA GLY A 104 -12.64 -5.09 -10.39
C GLY A 104 -13.25 -3.75 -9.95
N GLY A 105 -12.42 -2.79 -9.54
CA GLY A 105 -12.82 -1.44 -9.12
C GLY A 105 -13.41 -0.59 -10.23
N LEU A 106 -13.18 -0.94 -11.50
CA LEU A 106 -13.87 -0.32 -12.64
C LEU A 106 -15.39 -0.54 -12.60
N PHE A 107 -15.85 -1.59 -11.91
CA PHE A 107 -17.25 -1.98 -11.84
C PHE A 107 -17.91 -1.59 -10.51
N SER A 108 -17.15 -1.20 -9.48
CA SER A 108 -17.72 -0.80 -8.19
C SER A 108 -16.85 0.17 -7.41
N GLU A 109 -17.45 1.28 -6.97
CA GLU A 109 -16.82 2.29 -6.10
C GLU A 109 -16.18 1.69 -4.82
N PRO A 110 -16.82 0.80 -4.05
CA PRO A 110 -16.21 0.26 -2.84
C PRO A 110 -14.93 -0.54 -3.13
N VAL A 111 -14.86 -1.24 -4.26
CA VAL A 111 -13.66 -2.00 -4.65
C VAL A 111 -12.53 -1.06 -5.07
N ALA A 112 -12.83 0.03 -5.77
CA ALA A 112 -11.82 1.05 -6.09
C ALA A 112 -11.22 1.67 -4.81
N ILE A 113 -12.05 2.00 -3.81
CA ILE A 113 -11.58 2.51 -2.51
C ILE A 113 -10.70 1.47 -1.81
N ALA A 114 -11.13 0.21 -1.75
CA ALA A 114 -10.34 -0.87 -1.15
C ALA A 114 -8.99 -1.07 -1.88
N ALA A 115 -8.99 -1.04 -3.22
CA ALA A 115 -7.78 -1.16 -4.02
C ALA A 115 -6.77 -0.03 -3.71
N THR A 116 -7.23 1.21 -3.65
CA THR A 116 -6.37 2.35 -3.29
C THR A 116 -5.82 2.26 -1.87
N ALA A 117 -6.63 1.83 -0.90
CA ALA A 117 -6.17 1.63 0.47
C ALA A 117 -5.08 0.54 0.56
N VAL A 118 -5.28 -0.59 -0.11
CA VAL A 118 -4.28 -1.68 -0.18
C VAL A 118 -2.98 -1.18 -0.84
N CYS A 119 -3.08 -0.45 -1.94
CA CYS A 119 -1.91 0.14 -2.61
C CYS A 119 -1.15 1.12 -1.71
N ILE A 120 -1.85 1.96 -0.93
CA ILE A 120 -1.22 2.89 0.01
C ILE A 120 -0.48 2.13 1.11
N VAL A 121 -1.14 1.17 1.77
CA VAL A 121 -0.55 0.37 2.84
C VAL A 121 0.65 -0.42 2.33
N TRP A 122 0.54 -1.02 1.15
CA TRP A 122 1.63 -1.77 0.55
C TRP A 122 2.80 -0.86 0.15
N SER A 123 2.54 0.31 -0.43
CA SER A 123 3.58 1.30 -0.74
C SER A 123 4.33 1.75 0.52
N LEU A 124 3.60 2.03 1.60
CA LEU A 124 4.20 2.37 2.90
C LEU A 124 5.05 1.21 3.44
N GLY A 125 4.56 -0.03 3.34
CA GLY A 125 5.32 -1.22 3.73
C GLY A 125 6.62 -1.40 2.93
N CYS A 126 6.59 -1.16 1.62
CA CYS A 126 7.78 -1.22 0.77
C CYS A 126 8.78 -0.11 1.11
N ILE A 127 8.30 1.12 1.31
CA ILE A 127 9.15 2.26 1.70
C ILE A 127 9.81 2.00 3.06
N LEU A 128 9.03 1.62 4.08
CA LEU A 128 9.53 1.33 5.41
C LEU A 128 10.49 0.13 5.42
N GLY A 129 10.16 -0.94 4.70
CA GLY A 129 11.02 -2.12 4.58
C GLY A 129 12.36 -1.81 3.91
N GLY A 130 12.35 -1.06 2.81
CA GLY A 130 13.56 -0.59 2.13
C GLY A 130 14.40 0.33 3.01
N HIS A 131 13.76 1.26 3.72
CA HIS A 131 14.44 2.16 4.66
C HIS A 131 15.09 1.43 5.83
N PHE A 132 14.37 0.51 6.48
CA PHE A 132 14.91 -0.29 7.57
C PHE A 132 16.11 -1.11 7.12
N TRP A 133 16.06 -1.66 5.91
CA TRP A 133 17.17 -2.41 5.35
C TRP A 133 18.44 -1.55 5.19
N ILE A 134 18.30 -0.35 4.62
CA ILE A 134 19.41 0.60 4.46
C ILE A 134 19.96 1.02 5.84
N ALA A 135 19.08 1.27 6.81
CA ALA A 135 19.47 1.64 8.17
C ALA A 135 20.27 0.52 8.86
N ILE A 136 19.84 -0.75 8.74
CA ILE A 136 20.57 -1.91 9.29
C ILE A 136 21.96 -2.03 8.66
N GLU A 137 22.07 -1.86 7.34
CA GLU A 137 23.35 -1.97 6.63
C GLU A 137 24.30 -0.81 6.96
N LEU A 138 23.78 0.40 7.17
CA LEU A 138 24.56 1.55 7.64
C LEU A 138 24.94 1.42 9.12
N GLY A 139 24.11 0.77 9.93
CA GLY A 139 24.35 0.52 11.36
C GLY A 139 25.53 -0.39 11.62
N LYS A 140 25.88 -1.25 10.66
CA LYS A 140 27.12 -2.05 10.70
C LYS A 140 28.38 -1.19 10.62
N GLU A 141 28.31 0.00 10.04
CA GLU A 141 29.42 0.95 9.97
C GLU A 141 29.38 1.93 11.15
N SER A 142 28.23 2.55 11.39
CA SER A 142 28.03 3.39 12.56
C SER A 142 26.55 3.57 12.91
N ALA A 143 26.24 3.59 14.20
CA ALA A 143 24.89 3.83 14.70
C ALA A 143 24.33 5.19 14.24
N LEU A 144 25.20 6.21 14.13
CA LEU A 144 24.81 7.56 13.76
C LEU A 144 24.40 7.65 12.28
N LYS A 145 25.05 6.89 11.38
CA LYS A 145 24.61 6.75 9.97
C LYS A 145 23.28 6.02 9.85
N ALA A 146 23.05 4.99 10.67
CA ALA A 146 21.76 4.29 10.71
C ALA A 146 20.64 5.22 11.15
N LEU A 147 20.86 5.99 12.22
CA LEU A 147 19.90 6.95 12.73
C LEU A 147 19.59 8.02 11.68
N ALA A 148 20.63 8.59 11.03
CA ALA A 148 20.47 9.57 9.97
C ALA A 148 19.70 9.02 8.76
N ALA A 149 19.92 7.76 8.38
CA ALA A 149 19.17 7.11 7.31
C ALA A 149 17.71 6.81 7.68
N LEU A 150 17.42 6.61 8.98
CA LEU A 150 16.07 6.39 9.46
C LEU A 150 15.27 7.69 9.54
N THR A 151 15.92 8.80 9.91
CA THR A 151 15.28 10.11 10.06
C THR A 151 15.24 10.94 8.78
N VAL A 152 16.21 10.80 7.88
CA VAL A 152 16.35 11.61 6.66
C VAL A 152 16.29 10.72 5.41
N PRO A 153 15.14 10.62 4.72
CA PRO A 153 14.98 9.72 3.57
C PRO A 153 15.94 9.97 2.42
N PHE A 154 16.22 11.24 2.13
CA PHE A 154 17.17 11.62 1.10
C PHE A 154 18.61 11.18 1.43
N TYR A 155 18.96 11.10 2.71
CA TYR A 155 20.28 10.61 3.13
C TYR A 155 20.45 9.13 2.83
N ALA A 156 19.42 8.31 3.11
CA ALA A 156 19.42 6.87 2.80
C ALA A 156 19.54 6.62 1.29
N LEU A 157 18.84 7.40 0.47
CA LEU A 157 18.90 7.29 -0.98
C LEU A 157 20.28 7.71 -1.53
N ALA A 158 20.80 8.85 -1.09
CA ALA A 158 22.09 9.36 -1.55
C ALA A 158 23.24 8.42 -1.19
N THR A 159 23.26 7.89 0.04
CA THR A 159 24.27 6.93 0.49
C THR A 159 24.16 5.57 -0.21
N ALA A 160 22.94 5.12 -0.53
CA ALA A 160 22.75 3.90 -1.32
C ALA A 160 23.31 4.04 -2.74
N MET A 161 23.18 5.21 -3.36
CA MET A 161 23.71 5.49 -4.71
C MET A 161 25.24 5.68 -4.73
N SER A 162 25.84 6.18 -3.65
CA SER A 162 27.27 6.52 -3.62
C SER A 162 28.21 5.36 -3.27
N ARG A 163 27.69 4.22 -2.76
CA ARG A 163 28.54 3.06 -2.39
C ARG A 163 29.06 2.30 -3.63
N LYS A 164 30.35 1.94 -3.62
CA LYS A 164 30.98 1.01 -4.57
C LYS A 164 31.41 -0.28 -3.84
N PRO A 165 31.09 -1.49 -4.37
CA PRO A 165 30.22 -1.72 -5.53
C PRO A 165 28.81 -1.18 -5.24
N PRO A 166 28.07 -0.75 -6.28
CA PRO A 166 26.67 -0.38 -6.08
C PRO A 166 26.05 -1.55 -5.33
N MET A 167 25.32 -1.26 -4.25
CA MET A 167 24.44 -2.29 -3.67
C MET A 167 23.59 -2.86 -4.81
N LYS A 168 22.80 -3.90 -4.56
CA LYS A 168 21.73 -4.28 -5.52
C LYS A 168 20.65 -3.17 -5.55
N GLY A 169 21.04 -1.94 -5.84
CA GLY A 169 20.28 -0.71 -5.79
C GLY A 169 19.21 -0.69 -6.86
N GLY A 170 19.33 -1.53 -7.90
CA GLY A 170 18.21 -1.84 -8.78
C GLY A 170 16.98 -2.34 -8.01
N ILE A 171 17.17 -3.16 -6.96
CA ILE A 171 16.06 -3.69 -6.15
C ILE A 171 15.47 -2.60 -5.25
N VAL A 172 16.32 -1.78 -4.64
CA VAL A 172 15.89 -0.67 -3.76
C VAL A 172 15.14 0.39 -4.57
N MET A 173 15.69 0.79 -5.71
CA MET A 173 15.04 1.74 -6.63
C MET A 173 13.73 1.18 -7.17
N ALA A 174 13.70 -0.09 -7.58
CA ALA A 174 12.46 -0.73 -8.02
C ALA A 174 11.40 -0.76 -6.90
N SER A 175 11.78 -1.01 -5.64
CA SER A 175 10.84 -1.04 -4.51
C SER A 175 10.24 0.32 -4.14
N VAL A 176 10.89 1.43 -4.49
CA VAL A 176 10.40 2.79 -4.20
C VAL A 176 9.68 3.38 -5.41
N ILE A 177 10.26 3.24 -6.61
CA ILE A 177 9.74 3.81 -7.84
C ILE A 177 8.51 3.06 -8.33
N ALA A 178 8.52 1.72 -8.30
CA ALA A 178 7.38 0.96 -8.85
C ALA A 178 6.06 1.24 -8.11
N PRO A 179 6.00 1.28 -6.76
CA PRO A 179 4.77 1.62 -6.06
C PRO A 179 4.33 3.07 -6.26
N THR A 180 5.25 4.03 -6.34
CA THR A 180 4.90 5.44 -6.59
C THR A 180 4.35 5.64 -8.00
N VAL A 181 4.96 5.01 -9.00
CA VAL A 181 4.45 5.04 -10.39
C VAL A 181 3.09 4.34 -10.46
N LEU A 182 2.93 3.18 -9.83
CA LEU A 182 1.66 2.45 -9.80
C LEU A 182 0.55 3.27 -9.13
N LEU A 183 0.84 3.91 -8.00
CA LEU A 183 -0.09 4.79 -7.31
C LEU A 183 -0.47 6.00 -8.19
N GLY A 184 0.51 6.62 -8.86
CA GLY A 184 0.27 7.71 -9.80
C GLY A 184 -0.61 7.30 -10.98
N LEU A 185 -0.35 6.13 -11.57
CA LEU A 185 -1.16 5.58 -12.66
C LEU A 185 -2.59 5.26 -12.19
N MET A 186 -2.77 4.69 -11.00
CA MET A 186 -4.10 4.50 -10.43
C MET A 186 -4.80 5.84 -10.22
N MET A 187 -4.15 6.82 -9.59
CA MET A 187 -4.77 8.15 -9.38
C MET A 187 -5.19 8.81 -10.68
N LEU A 188 -4.43 8.63 -11.77
CA LEU A 188 -4.81 9.09 -13.12
C LEU A 188 -6.00 8.30 -13.69
N ALA A 189 -6.00 6.97 -13.60
CA ALA A 189 -7.07 6.12 -14.09
C ALA A 189 -8.41 6.36 -13.37
N PHE A 190 -8.35 6.60 -12.06
CA PHE A 190 -9.53 6.83 -11.21
C PHE A 190 -9.86 8.31 -11.03
N LYS A 191 -9.06 9.24 -11.58
CA LYS A 191 -9.34 10.68 -11.57
C LYS A 191 -10.79 11.01 -11.93
N PRO A 192 -11.40 10.48 -13.01
CA PRO A 192 -12.80 10.78 -13.33
C PRO A 192 -13.76 10.36 -12.21
N MET A 193 -13.56 9.23 -11.55
CA MET A 193 -14.38 8.81 -10.39
C MET A 193 -14.20 9.74 -9.19
N TYR A 194 -12.98 10.21 -8.93
CA TYR A 194 -12.72 11.10 -7.80
C TYR A 194 -13.16 12.54 -8.04
N THR A 195 -13.23 12.98 -9.31
CA THR A 195 -13.80 14.29 -9.67
C THR A 195 -15.29 14.35 -9.36
N GLY A 196 -15.78 15.54 -9.00
CA GLY A 196 -17.19 15.74 -8.67
C GLY A 196 -18.13 15.38 -9.83
N GLU A 197 -17.67 15.49 -11.07
CA GLU A 197 -18.44 15.16 -12.28
C GLU A 197 -18.71 13.66 -12.40
N GLY A 198 -17.72 12.80 -12.19
CA GLY A 198 -17.92 11.35 -12.24
C GLY A 198 -18.89 10.86 -11.18
N ARG A 199 -18.82 11.39 -9.95
CA ARG A 199 -19.79 11.06 -8.90
C ARG A 199 -21.20 11.56 -9.20
N ARG A 200 -21.34 12.69 -9.90
CA ARG A 200 -22.65 13.19 -10.36
C ARG A 200 -23.23 12.27 -11.42
N ALA A 201 -22.43 11.88 -12.42
CA ALA A 201 -22.85 10.96 -13.47
C ALA A 201 -23.21 9.56 -12.92
N ALA A 202 -22.44 9.02 -11.98
CA ALA A 202 -22.74 7.74 -11.35
C ALA A 202 -24.05 7.78 -10.55
N ARG A 203 -24.29 8.87 -9.80
CA ARG A 203 -25.56 9.08 -9.11
C ARG A 203 -26.73 9.24 -10.08
N ALA A 204 -26.55 9.99 -11.16
CA ALA A 204 -27.59 10.19 -12.16
C ALA A 204 -28.06 8.86 -12.77
N ARG A 205 -27.14 7.96 -13.14
CA ARG A 205 -27.46 6.60 -13.61
C ARG A 205 -28.26 5.79 -12.57
N SER A 206 -27.86 5.87 -11.30
CA SER A 206 -28.58 5.18 -10.22
C SER A 206 -30.03 5.67 -10.07
N TRP A 207 -30.25 6.98 -10.19
CA TRP A 207 -31.60 7.57 -10.16
C TRP A 207 -32.42 7.18 -11.39
N ASP A 208 -31.84 7.21 -12.58
CA ASP A 208 -32.44 6.81 -13.86
C ASP A 208 -32.98 5.37 -13.78
N ASP A 209 -32.14 4.42 -13.37
CA ASP A 209 -32.51 3.00 -13.21
C ASP A 209 -33.61 2.80 -12.16
N MET A 210 -33.62 3.62 -11.10
CA MET A 210 -34.63 3.49 -10.05
C MET A 210 -35.98 4.07 -10.50
N ILE A 211 -35.98 5.18 -11.25
CA ILE A 211 -37.19 5.75 -11.84
C ILE A 211 -37.78 4.75 -12.83
N HIS A 212 -37.00 4.21 -13.77
CA HIS A 212 -37.49 3.20 -14.71
C HIS A 212 -38.04 1.94 -14.04
N ARG A 213 -37.40 1.46 -12.95
CA ARG A 213 -37.93 0.35 -12.15
C ARG A 213 -39.23 0.69 -11.44
N MET A 214 -39.45 1.95 -11.06
CA MET A 214 -40.72 2.36 -10.48
C MET A 214 -41.80 2.55 -11.55
N GLU A 215 -41.44 3.06 -12.73
CA GLU A 215 -42.34 3.24 -13.86
C GLU A 215 -42.87 1.90 -14.37
N SER A 216 -42.02 0.88 -14.47
CA SER A 216 -42.45 -0.46 -14.89
C SER A 216 -43.47 -1.10 -13.94
N ASN A 217 -43.53 -0.64 -12.69
CA ASN A 217 -44.52 -1.08 -11.70
C ASN A 217 -45.74 -0.15 -11.60
N THR A 218 -45.76 0.96 -12.34
CA THR A 218 -46.83 1.96 -12.28
C THR A 218 -47.85 1.67 -13.37
N PRO A 219 -49.14 1.49 -13.02
CA PRO A 219 -50.16 1.20 -14.03
C PRO A 219 -50.41 2.42 -14.93
N ALA A 220 -50.72 2.20 -16.21
CA ALA A 220 -50.90 3.26 -17.21
C ALA A 220 -52.00 4.30 -16.85
N ASN A 221 -52.96 3.89 -16.02
CA ASN A 221 -54.07 4.71 -15.51
C ASN A 221 -53.78 5.34 -14.13
N ALA A 222 -52.52 5.35 -13.68
CA ALA A 222 -52.14 6.01 -12.44
C ALA A 222 -52.52 7.50 -12.46
N SER A 223 -52.89 8.03 -11.30
CA SER A 223 -53.28 9.44 -11.16
C SER A 223 -52.13 10.37 -11.52
N ILE A 224 -52.48 11.50 -12.13
CA ILE A 224 -51.54 12.59 -12.41
C ILE A 224 -51.29 13.35 -11.10
N VAL A 225 -50.01 13.51 -10.76
CA VAL A 225 -49.54 14.22 -9.57
C VAL A 225 -48.76 15.46 -10.02
N ASN A 226 -49.08 16.61 -9.42
CA ASN A 226 -48.30 17.85 -9.58
C ASN A 226 -47.13 17.84 -8.59
N ALA A 227 -45.89 17.84 -9.07
CA ALA A 227 -44.70 18.07 -8.26
C ALA A 227 -44.32 19.54 -8.26
N THR A 228 -43.78 20.02 -7.14
CA THR A 228 -43.17 21.36 -7.05
C THR A 228 -41.81 21.24 -6.38
N VAL A 229 -40.75 21.59 -7.11
CA VAL A 229 -39.36 21.48 -6.64
C VAL A 229 -38.75 22.87 -6.54
N TYR A 230 -38.07 23.16 -5.44
CA TYR A 230 -37.35 24.42 -5.23
C TYR A 230 -35.95 24.37 -5.83
N VAL A 231 -35.50 25.48 -6.40
CA VAL A 231 -34.20 25.60 -7.06
C VAL A 231 -33.31 26.56 -6.28
N ALA A 232 -32.06 26.18 -6.00
CA ALA A 232 -31.12 27.05 -5.30
C ALA A 232 -30.36 28.00 -6.24
N SER A 233 -30.50 27.81 -7.55
CA SER A 233 -29.74 28.56 -8.56
C SER A 233 -30.13 30.04 -8.63
N ARG A 234 -29.20 30.86 -9.12
CA ARG A 234 -29.42 32.30 -9.36
C ARG A 234 -30.44 32.48 -10.49
N PRO A 235 -31.34 33.49 -10.40
CA PRO A 235 -32.46 33.70 -11.32
C PRO A 235 -32.08 33.68 -12.81
N GLY A 236 -30.97 34.30 -13.21
CA GLY A 236 -30.53 34.33 -14.62
C GLY A 236 -30.05 33.00 -15.21
N SER A 237 -29.90 31.94 -14.42
CA SER A 237 -29.54 30.60 -14.92
C SER A 237 -30.76 29.71 -15.20
N LEU A 238 -31.97 30.12 -14.79
CA LEU A 238 -33.16 29.29 -14.86
C LEU A 238 -33.77 29.22 -16.27
N ASP A 239 -33.69 30.31 -17.04
CA ASP A 239 -34.27 30.36 -18.39
C ASP A 239 -33.61 29.36 -19.35
N ASN A 240 -32.28 29.20 -19.25
CA ASN A 240 -31.53 28.20 -20.01
C ASN A 240 -31.75 26.76 -19.51
N LEU A 241 -32.37 26.61 -18.34
CA LEU A 241 -32.54 25.31 -17.69
C LEU A 241 -33.81 24.59 -18.17
N GLN A 242 -34.84 25.33 -18.59
CA GLN A 242 -36.10 24.76 -19.05
C GLN A 242 -35.95 23.75 -20.19
N PRO A 243 -35.30 24.07 -21.34
CA PRO A 243 -35.20 23.12 -22.45
C PRO A 243 -34.41 21.87 -22.06
N ARG A 244 -33.39 22.01 -21.21
CA ARG A 244 -32.58 20.89 -20.73
C ARG A 244 -33.36 20.02 -19.73
N ALA A 245 -34.09 20.62 -18.80
CA ALA A 245 -34.91 19.88 -17.84
C ALA A 245 -36.06 19.15 -18.53
N GLU A 246 -36.70 19.77 -19.52
CA GLU A 246 -37.73 19.12 -20.36
C GLU A 246 -37.13 17.90 -21.07
N GLN A 247 -36.00 18.07 -21.76
CA GLN A 247 -35.31 16.97 -22.46
C GLN A 247 -34.97 15.81 -21.52
N LEU A 248 -34.55 16.09 -20.28
CA LEU A 248 -34.24 15.07 -19.28
C LEU A 248 -35.50 14.34 -18.80
N LEU A 249 -36.60 15.07 -18.57
CA LEU A 249 -37.86 14.48 -18.09
C LEU A 249 -38.59 13.67 -19.17
N THR A 250 -38.48 14.07 -20.45
CA THR A 250 -39.10 13.33 -21.57
C THR A 250 -38.55 11.92 -21.79
N ARG A 251 -37.47 11.53 -21.09
CA ARG A 251 -36.95 10.15 -21.11
C ARG A 251 -37.82 9.15 -20.34
N PHE A 252 -38.73 9.66 -19.51
CA PHE A 252 -39.51 8.89 -18.57
C PHE A 252 -40.98 8.84 -19.02
N ASP A 253 -41.53 7.65 -19.17
CA ASP A 253 -42.88 7.44 -19.70
C ASP A 253 -43.99 8.01 -18.79
N SER A 254 -43.70 8.13 -17.49
CA SER A 254 -44.64 8.69 -16.54
C SER A 254 -44.67 10.21 -16.53
N TYR A 255 -43.69 10.88 -17.13
CA TYR A 255 -43.69 12.34 -17.27
C TYR A 255 -44.78 12.79 -18.25
N VAL A 256 -45.47 13.90 -17.95
CA VAL A 256 -46.46 14.49 -18.86
C VAL A 256 -45.78 15.58 -19.71
N PRO A 257 -45.59 15.37 -21.02
CA PRO A 257 -44.87 16.32 -21.87
C PRO A 257 -45.48 17.73 -21.86
N GLY A 258 -44.64 18.77 -21.82
CA GLY A 258 -45.08 20.17 -21.83
C GLY A 258 -45.68 20.64 -20.50
N SER A 259 -45.69 19.80 -19.46
CA SER A 259 -46.18 20.18 -18.13
C SER A 259 -45.16 20.96 -17.30
N LEU A 260 -43.90 21.05 -17.75
CA LEU A 260 -42.84 21.73 -17.03
C LEU A 260 -43.04 23.25 -17.08
N GLN A 261 -43.17 23.85 -15.91
CA GLN A 261 -43.26 25.29 -15.71
C GLN A 261 -42.17 25.73 -14.75
N ILE A 262 -41.30 26.64 -15.20
CA ILE A 262 -40.27 27.24 -14.36
C ILE A 262 -40.74 28.63 -13.94
N ASP A 263 -40.96 28.81 -12.65
CA ASP A 263 -41.22 30.11 -12.05
C ASP A 263 -39.91 30.67 -11.48
N ALA A 264 -39.25 31.51 -12.27
CA ALA A 264 -37.99 32.14 -11.91
C ALA A 264 -38.12 33.09 -10.71
N ALA A 265 -39.30 33.70 -10.52
CA ALA A 265 -39.55 34.64 -9.43
C ALA A 265 -39.62 33.90 -8.09
N ASN A 266 -40.35 32.79 -8.04
CA ASN A 266 -40.49 31.96 -6.84
C ASN A 266 -39.39 30.89 -6.69
N ARG A 267 -38.51 30.76 -7.69
CA ARG A 267 -37.49 29.69 -7.80
C ARG A 267 -38.09 28.30 -7.64
N THR A 268 -39.24 28.09 -8.26
CA THR A 268 -39.94 26.81 -8.24
C THR A 268 -40.08 26.24 -9.64
N ILE A 269 -39.95 24.93 -9.74
CA ILE A 269 -40.19 24.17 -10.96
C ILE A 269 -41.37 23.25 -10.69
N ARG A 270 -42.42 23.41 -11.50
CA ARG A 270 -43.63 22.60 -11.45
C ARG A 270 -43.65 21.67 -12.64
N TYR A 271 -44.03 20.43 -12.43
CA TYR A 271 -44.22 19.46 -13.50
C TYR A 271 -45.25 18.41 -13.08
N GLN A 272 -45.81 17.73 -14.08
CA GLN A 272 -46.78 16.66 -13.88
C GLN A 272 -46.18 15.31 -14.25
N TYR A 273 -46.50 14.30 -13.46
CA TYR A 273 -46.15 12.92 -13.75
C TYR A 273 -47.27 11.98 -13.29
N ARG A 274 -47.28 10.75 -13.80
CA ARG A 274 -48.23 9.69 -13.45
C ARG A 274 -47.61 8.73 -12.44
N GLY A 275 -48.22 8.54 -11.28
CA GLY A 275 -47.74 7.54 -10.32
C GLY A 275 -47.72 8.01 -8.88
N SER A 276 -46.92 7.32 -8.06
CA SER A 276 -46.86 7.60 -6.62
C SER A 276 -46.11 8.90 -6.30
N LYS A 277 -46.45 9.56 -5.19
CA LYS A 277 -45.72 10.75 -4.67
C LYS A 277 -44.22 10.54 -4.48
N ARG A 278 -43.72 9.30 -4.44
CA ARG A 278 -42.28 9.02 -4.33
C ARG A 278 -41.50 9.46 -5.57
N PHE A 279 -42.12 9.48 -6.74
CA PHE A 279 -41.49 9.97 -7.98
C PHE A 279 -41.05 11.42 -7.88
N GLU A 280 -41.80 12.27 -7.17
CA GLU A 280 -41.42 13.67 -6.94
C GLU A 280 -39.99 13.80 -6.40
N LYS A 281 -39.67 13.03 -5.35
CA LYS A 281 -38.32 13.06 -4.77
C LYS A 281 -37.27 12.51 -5.73
N LEU A 282 -37.59 11.47 -6.50
CA LEU A 282 -36.66 10.86 -7.45
C LEU A 282 -36.35 11.77 -8.64
N TYR A 283 -37.38 12.38 -9.23
CA TYR A 283 -37.22 13.37 -10.29
C TYR A 283 -36.44 14.58 -9.80
N ALA A 284 -36.72 15.07 -8.59
CA ALA A 284 -35.96 16.17 -8.00
C ALA A 284 -34.47 15.81 -7.83
N LEU A 285 -34.16 14.60 -7.36
CA LEU A 285 -32.78 14.11 -7.21
C LEU A 285 -32.09 13.90 -8.56
N TYR A 286 -32.81 13.37 -9.55
CA TYR A 286 -32.32 13.18 -10.91
C TYR A 286 -31.97 14.51 -11.57
N LEU A 287 -32.92 15.45 -11.59
CA LEU A 287 -32.74 16.80 -12.12
C LEU A 287 -31.60 17.54 -11.40
N SER A 288 -31.49 17.40 -10.07
CA SER A 288 -30.37 17.92 -9.29
C SER A 288 -29.03 17.35 -9.74
N SER A 289 -28.96 16.03 -9.97
CA SER A 289 -27.72 15.37 -10.37
C SER A 289 -27.25 15.74 -11.78
N GLU A 290 -28.18 15.92 -12.73
CA GLU A 290 -27.88 16.17 -14.14
C GLU A 290 -27.61 17.65 -14.46
N THR A 291 -28.30 18.56 -13.77
CA THR A 291 -28.15 20.00 -14.03
C THR A 291 -27.25 20.71 -13.01
N GLY A 292 -27.05 20.11 -11.82
CA GLY A 292 -26.35 20.73 -10.70
C GLY A 292 -27.07 21.95 -10.09
N ALA A 293 -28.28 22.26 -10.55
CA ALA A 293 -28.98 23.51 -10.23
C ALA A 293 -29.96 23.40 -9.05
N PHE A 294 -30.38 22.19 -8.72
CA PHE A 294 -31.46 21.94 -7.76
C PHE A 294 -30.91 21.55 -6.40
N VAL A 295 -31.52 22.08 -5.35
CA VAL A 295 -31.35 21.59 -3.98
C VAL A 295 -32.68 20.97 -3.60
N VAL A 296 -32.64 19.69 -3.25
CA VAL A 296 -33.81 19.00 -2.67
C VAL A 296 -33.96 19.50 -1.25
N ASP A 297 -34.46 20.72 -1.11
CA ASP A 297 -34.87 21.25 0.18
C ASP A 297 -36.38 21.10 0.27
N SER A 298 -36.83 20.27 1.21
CA SER A 298 -38.22 20.23 1.65
C SER A 298 -38.48 21.52 2.43
N ARG A 299 -38.59 22.64 1.71
CA ARG A 299 -38.89 23.94 2.33
C ARG A 299 -40.27 23.92 2.98
N PRO A 300 -40.43 24.73 4.02
CA PRO A 300 -40.92 24.32 5.33
C PRO A 300 -42.37 23.90 5.23
N GLN A 301 -42.75 22.84 5.98
CA GLN A 301 -44.12 22.77 6.48
C GLN A 301 -44.45 24.14 7.04
N ALA A 302 -45.43 24.82 6.46
CA ALA A 302 -45.91 26.09 6.97
C ALA A 302 -46.22 25.89 8.46
N ALA A 303 -45.35 26.40 9.32
CA ALA A 303 -45.58 26.45 10.74
C ALA A 303 -46.66 27.51 10.95
N GLY A 304 -47.92 27.08 10.99
CA GLY A 304 -49.05 27.93 11.35
C GLY A 304 -50.07 28.16 10.24
N GLU A 305 -50.91 27.16 9.99
CA GLU A 305 -52.34 27.40 9.81
C GLU A 305 -53.05 26.69 10.97
N THR A 306 -53.15 27.39 12.10
CA THR A 306 -54.13 27.14 13.17
C THR A 306 -55.34 28.02 12.93
#